data_AF-A0A254Q1M3-F1
#
_entry.id   AF-A0A254Q1M3-F1
#
_cell.length_a   1.000
_cell.length_b   1.000
_cell.length_c   1.000
_cell.angle_alpha   90.00
_cell.angle_beta   90.00
_cell.angle_gamma   90.00
#
_symmetry.space_group_name_H-M   'P 1'
#
loop_
_entity.id
_entity.type
_entity.pdbx_description
1 polymer ?
#
loop_
_entity_poly.entity_id
_entity_poly.type
_entity_poly.pdbx_seq_one_letter_code
_entity_poly.pdbx_strand_id
1 'polypeptide(L)'
;MKTLRKLLTLAILLGLLGPLSAFAVFEECKDLFPQQQIPSTQEVGRDLCFDSFAIYYSPKDKKPIYTVEKLSREQLSAPHPKRSNQFYEEARLPLAERSLLSDYRGSGYDRGHNAPAGDMTDERSMAQSFSLANMMPQARQNNQGIWVKNVEEPTRLYVKRVTGDVYVYTGSTGNSGSIGSSRVTIPSHLFKLVYDPGKNLAWAYWIENTNEAQMSPPISYQEIVQKTGIDFHLPLNLGVAASKAISSEVKLSKARMGGWYPVFFDEYSPTKLDQLINSIKEGRVASIEIQYDRNSDLAQKIAVQIGSQTSITPSLLQSSPPDSATVTYERNRVTAIVRSK
;
A
#
# COMPACT_ATOMS: atom_id res chain seq x y z
N MET A 1 17.88 -52.33 45.74
CA MET A 1 17.02 -51.34 46.41
C MET A 1 16.87 -50.14 45.49
N LYS A 2 15.61 -49.80 45.13
CA LYS A 2 15.02 -48.47 44.84
C LYS A 2 15.94 -47.46 44.12
N THR A 3 15.70 -46.96 42.90
CA THR A 3 14.58 -46.17 42.32
C THR A 3 15.29 -45.37 41.18
N LEU A 4 14.76 -44.92 40.05
CA LEU A 4 13.43 -44.47 39.68
C LEU A 4 13.42 -44.37 38.14
N ARG A 5 12.33 -44.82 37.51
CA ARG A 5 11.95 -44.51 36.13
C ARG A 5 11.78 -42.99 35.95
N LYS A 6 12.21 -42.46 34.81
CA LYS A 6 11.51 -41.48 33.94
C LYS A 6 12.54 -40.80 33.01
N LEU A 7 12.40 -40.99 31.70
CA LEU A 7 12.04 -39.89 30.80
C LEU A 7 11.83 -40.42 29.38
N LEU A 8 10.59 -40.26 28.95
CA LEU A 8 10.05 -40.47 27.61
C LEU A 8 10.74 -39.54 26.61
N THR A 9 11.10 -40.11 25.45
CA THR A 9 10.93 -39.58 24.08
C THR A 9 10.97 -38.06 23.87
N LEU A 10 12.04 -37.58 23.22
CA LEU A 10 12.14 -36.29 22.51
C LEU A 10 13.25 -36.48 21.45
N ALA A 11 13.14 -36.22 20.15
CA ALA A 11 12.11 -35.68 19.28
C ALA A 11 12.36 -36.21 17.85
N ILE A 12 11.30 -36.56 17.14
CA ILE A 12 11.28 -36.56 15.67
C ILE A 12 10.28 -35.49 15.26
N LEU A 13 10.77 -34.35 14.74
CA LEU A 13 10.20 -33.60 13.62
C LEU A 13 11.10 -32.37 13.35
N LEU A 14 12.20 -32.57 12.62
CA LEU A 14 12.82 -31.48 11.86
C LEU A 14 11.98 -31.30 10.59
N GLY A 15 10.87 -30.58 10.71
CA GLY A 15 10.02 -30.19 9.59
C GLY A 15 10.12 -28.68 9.36
N LEU A 16 10.84 -28.31 8.30
CA LEU A 16 10.57 -27.16 7.42
C LEU A 16 10.19 -25.84 8.11
N LEU A 17 11.20 -25.01 8.42
CA LEU A 17 11.00 -23.58 8.67
C LEU A 17 11.89 -22.78 7.72
N GLY A 18 11.41 -22.61 6.48
CA GLY A 18 11.93 -21.58 5.58
C GLY A 18 11.61 -20.18 6.12
N PRO A 19 12.35 -19.14 5.69
CA PRO A 19 12.15 -17.79 6.19
C PRO A 19 10.82 -17.23 5.68
N LEU A 20 9.94 -16.84 6.61
CA LEU A 20 8.73 -16.08 6.30
C LEU A 20 9.12 -14.65 5.93
N SER A 21 9.00 -14.33 4.65
CA SER A 21 8.86 -12.96 4.14
C SER A 21 7.67 -12.28 4.82
N ALA A 22 7.77 -10.96 5.06
CA ALA A 22 6.60 -10.18 5.48
C ALA A 22 5.64 -10.10 4.28
N PHE A 23 4.57 -10.89 4.32
CA PHE A 23 3.51 -10.81 3.31
C PHE A 23 2.62 -9.62 3.66
N ALA A 24 2.58 -8.61 2.78
CA ALA A 24 1.42 -7.75 2.71
C ALA A 24 0.23 -8.66 2.39
N VAL A 25 -0.88 -8.50 3.12
CA VAL A 25 -1.96 -9.48 3.06
C VAL A 25 -3.03 -9.07 2.05
N PHE A 26 -3.26 -7.75 1.85
CA PHE A 26 -4.14 -7.19 0.81
C PHE A 26 -5.49 -7.91 0.67
N GLU A 27 -6.04 -8.47 1.75
CA GLU A 27 -7.13 -9.46 1.71
C GLU A 27 -8.37 -8.97 0.94
N GLU A 28 -8.64 -7.66 0.95
CA GLU A 28 -9.81 -7.06 0.29
C GLU A 28 -9.57 -6.70 -1.19
N CYS A 29 -8.34 -6.77 -1.69
CA CYS A 29 -7.98 -6.30 -3.04
C CYS A 29 -6.93 -7.19 -3.74
N LYS A 30 -6.80 -8.46 -3.33
CA LYS A 30 -5.91 -9.44 -3.99
C LYS A 30 -6.20 -9.63 -5.48
N ASP A 31 -7.41 -9.37 -5.93
CA ASP A 31 -7.81 -9.52 -7.33
C ASP A 31 -7.17 -8.47 -8.26
N LEU A 32 -6.59 -7.40 -7.70
CA LEU A 32 -5.80 -6.42 -8.43
C LEU A 32 -4.40 -6.94 -8.77
N PHE A 33 -3.97 -8.06 -8.19
CA PHE A 33 -2.66 -8.65 -8.41
C PHE A 33 -2.74 -9.80 -9.43
N PRO A 34 -1.74 -9.96 -10.32
CA PRO A 34 -1.67 -11.08 -11.24
C PRO A 34 -1.68 -12.40 -10.47
N GLN A 35 -2.63 -13.29 -10.80
CA GLN A 35 -2.82 -14.58 -10.11
C GLN A 35 -2.95 -14.46 -8.58
N GLN A 36 -3.37 -13.29 -8.07
CA GLN A 36 -3.47 -12.98 -6.65
C GLN A 36 -2.12 -13.13 -5.90
N GLN A 37 -0.99 -13.02 -6.61
CA GLN A 37 0.35 -13.08 -6.05
C GLN A 37 0.82 -11.68 -5.68
N ILE A 38 1.08 -11.46 -4.39
CA ILE A 38 1.47 -10.16 -3.84
C ILE A 38 2.99 -10.02 -3.88
N PRO A 39 3.55 -8.90 -4.38
CA PRO A 39 4.98 -8.67 -4.39
C PRO A 39 5.65 -8.81 -3.02
N SER A 40 6.85 -9.38 -3.00
CA SER A 40 7.68 -9.50 -1.80
C SER A 40 8.86 -8.54 -1.82
N THR A 41 9.18 -7.96 -0.66
CA THR A 41 10.30 -7.03 -0.47
C THR A 41 10.78 -7.09 0.98
N GLN A 42 12.00 -6.62 1.22
CA GLN A 42 12.55 -6.44 2.58
C GLN A 42 12.02 -5.15 3.24
N GLU A 43 11.45 -4.23 2.46
CA GLU A 43 10.88 -3.00 2.99
C GLU A 43 9.61 -3.29 3.80
N VAL A 44 9.58 -2.76 5.03
CA VAL A 44 8.42 -2.86 5.91
C VAL A 44 7.42 -1.77 5.53
N GLY A 45 6.23 -2.18 5.13
CA GLY A 45 5.18 -1.28 4.68
C GLY A 45 3.82 -1.53 5.33
N ARG A 46 2.81 -0.83 4.80
CA ARG A 46 1.39 -0.96 5.14
C ARG A 46 0.62 -1.26 3.87
N ASP A 47 -0.24 -2.26 3.90
CA ASP A 47 -1.19 -2.55 2.84
C ASP A 47 -2.42 -1.64 2.95
N LEU A 48 -2.76 -0.96 1.86
CA LEU A 48 -3.96 -0.15 1.73
C LEU A 48 -4.70 -0.58 0.48
N CYS A 49 -5.90 -1.14 0.66
CA CYS A 49 -6.82 -1.43 -0.44
C CYS A 49 -7.68 -0.19 -0.75
N PHE A 50 -7.81 0.12 -2.04
CA PHE A 50 -8.77 1.05 -2.61
C PHE A 50 -9.58 0.32 -3.69
N ASP A 51 -10.62 0.95 -4.22
CA ASP A 51 -11.60 0.27 -5.08
C ASP A 51 -10.99 -0.15 -6.43
N SER A 52 -10.04 0.62 -6.97
CA SER A 52 -9.44 0.37 -8.29
C SER A 52 -7.93 0.17 -8.28
N PHE A 53 -7.30 0.31 -7.11
CA PHE A 53 -5.85 0.17 -6.94
C PHE A 53 -5.51 -0.26 -5.51
N ALA A 54 -4.31 -0.78 -5.30
CA ALA A 54 -3.79 -1.06 -3.97
C ALA A 54 -2.42 -0.41 -3.78
N ILE A 55 -2.07 -0.09 -2.53
CA ILE A 55 -0.80 0.54 -2.17
C ILE A 55 -0.08 -0.30 -1.12
N TYR A 56 1.19 -0.60 -1.36
CA TYR A 56 2.13 -0.94 -0.30
C TYR A 56 2.90 0.31 0.09
N TYR A 57 2.58 0.88 1.24
CA TYR A 57 3.02 2.21 1.68
C TYR A 57 4.21 2.11 2.65
N SER A 58 5.20 3.00 2.55
CA SER A 58 6.32 3.08 3.52
C SER A 58 6.00 4.07 4.65
N PRO A 59 5.79 3.63 5.90
CA PRO A 59 5.67 4.52 7.06
C PRO A 59 6.89 5.40 7.30
N LYS A 60 8.06 4.91 6.88
CA LYS A 60 9.35 5.57 7.04
C LYS A 60 9.48 6.74 6.07
N ASP A 61 9.16 6.50 4.80
CA ASP A 61 9.35 7.46 3.71
C ASP A 61 8.11 8.30 3.42
N LYS A 62 6.97 7.89 3.97
CA LYS A 62 5.67 8.56 3.88
C LYS A 62 5.15 8.69 2.45
N LYS A 63 5.47 7.69 1.63
CA LYS A 63 5.08 7.53 0.22
C LYS A 63 4.86 6.04 -0.11
N PRO A 64 4.24 5.70 -1.24
CA PRO A 64 4.24 4.34 -1.75
C PRO A 64 5.66 3.76 -1.91
N ILE A 65 5.80 2.48 -1.55
CA ILE A 65 6.86 1.60 -2.05
C ILE A 65 6.46 1.20 -3.47
N TYR A 66 5.24 0.68 -3.61
CA TYR A 66 4.57 0.49 -4.90
C TYR A 66 3.05 0.64 -4.75
N THR A 67 2.39 0.93 -5.87
CA THR A 67 0.96 0.74 -6.09
C THR A 67 0.74 -0.29 -7.18
N VAL A 68 -0.43 -0.92 -7.21
CA VAL A 68 -0.84 -1.82 -8.28
C VAL A 68 -2.21 -1.43 -8.82
N GLU A 69 -2.36 -1.48 -10.14
CA GLU A 69 -3.60 -1.27 -10.89
C GLU A 69 -3.81 -2.45 -11.84
N LYS A 70 -5.06 -2.91 -11.96
CA LYS A 70 -5.51 -3.85 -12.99
C LYS A 70 -6.35 -3.07 -14.00
N LEU A 71 -5.80 -2.83 -15.18
CA LEU A 71 -6.38 -1.96 -16.21
C LEU A 71 -6.85 -2.79 -17.42
N SER A 72 -8.03 -2.44 -17.93
CA SER A 72 -8.58 -3.04 -19.15
C SER A 72 -8.91 -1.98 -20.21
N ARG A 73 -9.10 -2.44 -21.45
CA ARG A 73 -9.54 -1.58 -22.56
C ARG A 73 -10.89 -0.94 -22.26
N GLU A 74 -11.80 -1.70 -21.67
CA GLU A 74 -13.17 -1.30 -21.33
C GLU A 74 -13.14 -0.16 -20.32
N GLN A 75 -12.37 -0.32 -19.23
CA GLN A 75 -12.20 0.73 -18.21
C GLN A 75 -11.64 2.03 -18.80
N LEU A 76 -10.59 1.96 -19.60
CA LEU A 76 -9.95 3.15 -20.16
C LEU A 76 -10.72 3.79 -21.31
N SER A 77 -11.66 3.08 -21.92
CA SER A 77 -12.50 3.58 -23.02
C SER A 77 -13.87 4.09 -22.55
N ALA A 78 -14.28 3.73 -21.33
CA ALA A 78 -15.50 4.26 -20.72
C ALA A 78 -15.40 5.78 -20.49
N PRO A 79 -16.52 6.51 -20.33
CA PRO A 79 -16.50 7.88 -19.84
C PRO A 79 -15.86 7.95 -18.44
N HIS A 80 -14.97 8.93 -18.22
CA HIS A 80 -14.30 9.12 -16.94
C HIS A 80 -14.98 10.23 -16.12
N PRO A 81 -15.05 10.08 -14.79
CA PRO A 81 -15.55 11.12 -13.89
C PRO A 81 -14.68 12.37 -13.95
N LYS A 82 -15.24 13.50 -13.50
CA LYS A 82 -14.48 14.75 -13.46
C LYS A 82 -13.44 14.68 -12.35
N ARG A 83 -12.21 15.09 -12.65
CA ARG A 83 -11.13 15.17 -11.65
C ARG A 83 -11.57 16.03 -10.46
N SER A 84 -11.53 15.46 -9.26
CA SER A 84 -11.89 16.17 -8.03
C SER A 84 -10.83 17.20 -7.62
N ASN A 85 -9.55 16.87 -7.78
CA ASN A 85 -8.40 17.66 -7.29
C ASN A 85 -8.43 17.91 -5.77
N GLN A 86 -9.18 17.09 -5.01
CA GLN A 86 -9.35 17.21 -3.57
C GLN A 86 -8.41 16.24 -2.85
N PHE A 87 -7.17 16.68 -2.64
CA PHE A 87 -6.18 15.93 -1.87
C PHE A 87 -6.54 15.87 -0.39
N TYR A 88 -6.33 14.71 0.23
CA TYR A 88 -6.60 14.49 1.65
C TYR A 88 -5.58 13.57 2.30
N GLU A 89 -5.42 13.74 3.61
CA GLU A 89 -4.51 12.96 4.44
C GLU A 89 -5.13 11.60 4.77
N GLU A 90 -4.39 10.51 4.60
CA GLU A 90 -4.92 9.16 4.81
C GLU A 90 -5.16 8.89 6.29
N ALA A 91 -6.42 8.84 6.71
CA ALA A 91 -6.83 8.59 8.10
C ALA A 91 -6.46 7.19 8.59
N ARG A 92 -6.44 6.20 7.68
CA ARG A 92 -6.09 4.81 8.01
C ARG A 92 -4.63 4.64 8.44
N LEU A 93 -3.77 5.65 8.21
CA LEU A 93 -2.38 5.66 8.64
C LEU A 93 -2.21 6.50 9.92
N PRO A 94 -1.39 6.04 10.90
CA PRO A 94 -1.06 6.85 12.07
C PRO A 94 -0.44 8.21 11.66
N LEU A 95 -0.70 9.26 12.45
CA LEU A 95 -0.20 10.61 12.16
C LEU A 95 1.33 10.64 11.98
N ALA A 96 2.07 9.86 12.78
CA ALA A 96 3.53 9.78 12.69
C ALA A 96 4.03 9.11 11.39
N GLU A 97 3.20 8.27 10.76
CA GLU A 97 3.54 7.45 9.60
C GLU A 97 3.04 8.04 8.28
N ARG A 98 2.18 9.06 8.28
CA ARG A 98 1.60 9.64 7.06
C ARG A 98 2.20 10.99 6.67
N SER A 99 2.01 11.34 5.40
CA SER A 99 2.28 12.69 4.87
C SER A 99 1.06 13.60 5.06
N LEU A 100 1.32 14.90 5.22
CA LEU A 100 0.32 15.94 5.44
C LEU A 100 0.27 16.90 4.25
N LEU A 101 -0.86 17.58 4.08
CA LEU A 101 -1.00 18.61 3.02
C LEU A 101 0.00 19.75 3.23
N SER A 102 0.32 20.06 4.48
CA SER A 102 1.32 21.06 4.86
C SER A 102 2.74 20.69 4.42
N ASP A 103 3.08 19.41 4.31
CA ASP A 103 4.43 18.98 3.91
C ASP A 103 4.73 19.31 2.44
N TYR A 104 3.70 19.26 1.59
CA TYR A 104 3.83 19.58 0.16
C TYR A 104 3.72 21.08 -0.12
N ARG A 105 2.99 21.83 0.70
CA ARG A 105 2.78 23.26 0.50
C ARG A 105 4.11 24.02 0.56
N GLY A 106 4.47 24.70 -0.54
CA GLY A 106 5.71 25.49 -0.62
C GLY A 106 6.99 24.66 -0.72
N SER A 107 6.90 23.33 -0.84
CA SER A 107 8.07 22.43 -0.91
C SER A 107 8.86 22.51 -2.22
N GLY A 108 8.27 23.07 -3.28
CA GLY A 108 8.80 23.01 -4.63
C GLY A 108 8.37 21.77 -5.43
N TYR A 109 7.90 20.71 -4.76
CA TYR A 109 7.47 19.45 -5.39
C TYR A 109 5.96 19.38 -5.61
N ASP A 110 5.55 18.65 -6.65
CA ASP A 110 4.16 18.27 -6.87
C ASP A 110 3.78 17.06 -6.00
N ARG A 111 2.47 16.89 -5.80
CA ARG A 111 1.86 15.65 -5.31
C ARG A 111 1.69 14.69 -6.49
N GLY A 112 2.76 13.97 -6.81
CA GLY A 112 2.80 13.02 -7.92
C GLY A 112 1.99 11.77 -7.60
N HIS A 113 1.01 11.44 -8.45
CA HIS A 113 0.19 10.25 -8.28
C HIS A 113 0.99 8.99 -8.64
N ASN A 114 0.81 7.89 -7.89
CA ASN A 114 1.32 6.58 -8.28
C ASN A 114 0.26 5.82 -9.09
N ALA A 115 -0.96 5.70 -8.56
CA ALA A 115 -2.17 5.34 -9.29
C ALA A 115 -2.82 6.63 -9.86
N PRO A 116 -2.78 6.88 -11.18
CA PRO A 116 -3.21 8.15 -11.75
C PRO A 116 -4.73 8.34 -11.66
N ALA A 117 -5.17 9.55 -11.29
CA ALA A 117 -6.60 9.89 -11.30
C ALA A 117 -7.26 9.69 -12.68
N GLY A 118 -6.50 9.80 -13.78
CA GLY A 118 -7.01 9.58 -15.14
C GLY A 118 -7.28 8.11 -15.50
N ASP A 119 -6.97 7.18 -14.60
CA ASP A 119 -7.21 5.75 -14.78
C ASP A 119 -8.46 5.29 -13.99
N MET A 120 -9.07 6.17 -13.18
CA MET A 120 -10.22 5.87 -12.30
C MET A 120 -11.55 6.01 -13.03
N THR A 121 -12.41 5.00 -12.94
CA THR A 121 -13.65 4.91 -13.75
C THR A 121 -14.92 5.40 -13.06
N ASP A 122 -14.88 5.71 -11.77
CA ASP A 122 -16.03 6.17 -11.00
C ASP A 122 -15.62 7.25 -9.98
N GLU A 123 -16.60 8.01 -9.48
CA GLU A 123 -16.34 9.15 -8.59
C GLU A 123 -15.65 8.75 -7.28
N ARG A 124 -15.87 7.53 -6.78
CA ARG A 124 -15.27 7.04 -5.53
C ARG A 124 -13.81 6.69 -5.74
N SER A 125 -13.48 5.91 -6.77
CA SER A 125 -12.10 5.60 -7.14
C SER A 125 -11.33 6.86 -7.54
N MET A 126 -11.99 7.80 -8.23
CA MET A 126 -11.46 9.12 -8.54
C MET A 126 -11.08 9.88 -7.27
N ALA A 127 -11.99 10.00 -6.29
CA ALA A 127 -11.68 10.65 -5.02
C ALA A 127 -10.55 9.92 -4.26
N GLN A 128 -10.59 8.60 -4.20
CA GLN A 128 -9.59 7.76 -3.55
C GLN A 128 -8.17 8.00 -4.09
N SER A 129 -8.01 8.19 -5.41
CA SER A 129 -6.72 8.47 -6.04
C SER A 129 -6.02 9.72 -5.51
N PHE A 130 -6.74 10.66 -4.89
CA PHE A 130 -6.18 11.88 -4.28
C PHE A 130 -5.72 11.71 -2.82
N SER A 131 -5.78 10.50 -2.25
CA SER A 131 -5.16 10.21 -0.94
C SER A 131 -3.67 10.53 -0.98
N LEU A 132 -3.15 11.22 0.05
CA LEU A 132 -1.71 11.44 0.16
C LEU A 132 -0.91 10.14 0.34
N ALA A 133 -1.56 9.04 0.72
CA ALA A 133 -0.93 7.72 0.69
C ALA A 133 -0.57 7.26 -0.74
N ASN A 134 -1.23 7.80 -1.78
CA ASN A 134 -0.93 7.57 -3.19
C ASN A 134 0.08 8.59 -3.78
N MET A 135 0.58 9.52 -2.97
CA MET A 135 1.44 10.60 -3.43
C MET A 135 2.92 10.35 -3.14
N MET A 136 3.77 10.90 -4.01
CA MET A 136 5.19 11.09 -3.77
C MET A 136 5.61 12.52 -4.14
N PRO A 137 6.64 13.09 -3.49
CA PRO A 137 7.23 14.35 -3.94
C PRO A 137 7.83 14.17 -5.34
N GLN A 138 7.16 14.72 -6.36
CA GLN A 138 7.59 14.58 -7.75
C GLN A 138 8.03 15.93 -8.30
N ALA A 139 9.17 15.96 -8.99
CA ALA A 139 9.67 17.15 -9.65
C ALA A 139 8.63 17.65 -10.67
N ARG A 140 8.36 18.96 -10.74
CA ARG A 140 7.19 19.49 -11.45
C ARG A 140 7.23 19.21 -12.95
N GLN A 141 8.39 19.45 -13.56
CA GLN A 141 8.61 19.18 -14.98
C GLN A 141 8.61 17.67 -15.28
N ASN A 142 8.97 16.85 -14.29
CA ASN A 142 8.82 15.40 -14.41
C ASN A 142 7.34 15.00 -14.45
N ASN A 143 6.58 15.39 -13.42
CA ASN A 143 5.16 15.07 -13.25
C ASN A 143 4.31 15.56 -14.43
N GLN A 144 4.41 16.85 -14.76
CA GLN A 144 3.55 17.50 -15.76
C GLN A 144 4.07 17.30 -17.20
N GLY A 145 5.30 16.79 -17.36
CA GLY A 145 5.97 16.61 -18.62
C GLY A 145 6.15 15.14 -18.95
N ILE A 146 7.39 14.67 -18.80
CA ILE A 146 7.84 13.35 -19.25
C ILE A 146 7.04 12.20 -18.65
N TRP A 147 6.62 12.28 -17.38
CA TRP A 147 5.87 11.20 -16.74
C TRP A 147 4.50 11.01 -17.38
N VAL A 148 3.69 12.07 -17.46
CA VAL A 148 2.36 11.99 -18.10
C VAL A 148 2.48 11.63 -19.58
N LYS A 149 3.32 12.36 -20.33
CA LYS A 149 3.38 12.27 -21.81
C LYS A 149 4.07 11.02 -22.34
N ASN A 150 5.08 10.51 -21.63
CA ASN A 150 5.95 9.45 -22.13
C ASN A 150 5.84 8.14 -21.32
N VAL A 151 5.21 8.16 -20.15
CA VAL A 151 5.01 6.95 -19.32
C VAL A 151 3.52 6.63 -19.20
N GLU A 152 2.70 7.54 -18.66
CA GLU A 152 1.29 7.25 -18.40
C GLU A 152 0.44 7.15 -19.67
N GLU A 153 0.53 8.13 -20.57
CA GLU A 153 -0.23 8.13 -21.83
C GLU A 153 0.11 6.92 -22.71
N PRO A 154 1.39 6.57 -22.97
CA PRO A 154 1.72 5.37 -23.73
C PRO A 154 1.27 4.07 -23.07
N THR A 155 1.29 3.99 -21.73
CA THR A 155 0.74 2.85 -20.99
C THR A 155 -0.75 2.72 -21.26
N ARG A 156 -1.54 3.80 -21.10
CA ARG A 156 -2.97 3.79 -21.42
C ARG A 156 -3.25 3.41 -22.89
N LEU A 157 -2.47 3.95 -23.84
CA LEU A 157 -2.59 3.61 -25.26
C LEU A 157 -2.25 2.15 -25.54
N TYR A 158 -1.31 1.54 -24.82
CA TYR A 158 -1.04 0.12 -24.91
C TYR A 158 -2.24 -0.70 -24.45
N VAL A 159 -2.76 -0.42 -23.24
CA VAL A 159 -3.91 -1.13 -22.65
C VAL A 159 -5.13 -1.06 -23.58
N LYS A 160 -5.41 0.10 -24.17
CA LYS A 160 -6.51 0.27 -25.14
C LYS A 160 -6.37 -0.58 -26.41
N ARG A 161 -5.16 -1.03 -26.77
CA ARG A 161 -4.89 -1.81 -27.99
C ARG A 161 -4.87 -3.32 -27.75
N VAL A 162 -4.66 -3.77 -26.52
CA VAL A 162 -4.64 -5.20 -26.18
C VAL A 162 -6.01 -5.69 -25.72
N THR A 163 -6.15 -7.01 -25.59
CA THR A 163 -7.36 -7.69 -25.10
C THR A 163 -7.04 -8.31 -23.75
N GLY A 164 -7.97 -8.20 -22.79
CA GLY A 164 -7.75 -8.67 -21.42
C GLY A 164 -7.08 -7.62 -20.53
N ASP A 165 -6.79 -8.03 -19.30
CA ASP A 165 -6.26 -7.16 -18.26
C ASP A 165 -4.75 -6.97 -18.39
N VAL A 166 -4.29 -5.75 -18.13
CA VAL A 166 -2.88 -5.37 -18.00
C VAL A 166 -2.66 -4.91 -16.56
N TYR A 167 -1.61 -5.42 -15.94
CA TYR A 167 -1.26 -5.08 -14.56
C TYR A 167 -0.15 -4.06 -14.56
N VAL A 168 -0.33 -2.97 -13.81
CA VAL A 168 0.62 -1.86 -13.74
C VAL A 168 1.05 -1.68 -12.30
N TYR A 169 2.34 -1.71 -12.06
CA TYR A 169 2.94 -1.33 -10.78
C TYR A 169 3.65 0.00 -10.92
N THR A 170 3.31 0.98 -10.08
CA THR A 170 3.99 2.28 -10.04
C THR A 170 4.65 2.46 -8.68
N GLY A 171 5.85 3.00 -8.64
CA GLY A 171 6.52 3.27 -7.37
C GLY A 171 7.75 4.14 -7.55
N SER A 172 8.52 4.25 -6.48
CA SER A 172 9.71 5.09 -6.46
C SER A 172 10.75 4.62 -5.46
N THR A 173 12.02 4.89 -5.74
CA THR A 173 13.14 4.50 -4.87
C THR A 173 14.19 5.61 -4.76
N GLY A 174 15.18 5.36 -3.90
CA GLY A 174 16.23 6.29 -3.55
C GLY A 174 15.75 7.41 -2.64
N ASN A 175 16.69 8.28 -2.27
CA ASN A 175 16.46 9.37 -1.34
C ASN A 175 17.29 10.58 -1.78
N SER A 176 16.62 11.67 -2.11
CA SER A 176 17.20 12.97 -2.49
C SER A 176 16.85 14.05 -1.46
N GLY A 177 16.70 13.66 -0.20
CA GLY A 177 16.24 14.51 0.90
C GLY A 177 14.77 14.29 1.24
N SER A 178 14.16 15.29 1.89
CA SER A 178 12.78 15.22 2.35
C SER A 178 12.07 16.57 2.34
N ILE A 179 10.74 16.56 2.25
CA ILE A 179 9.91 17.76 2.36
C ILE A 179 9.11 17.77 3.67
N GLY A 180 8.76 18.97 4.13
CA GLY A 180 7.83 19.18 5.24
C GLY A 180 8.35 18.76 6.61
N SER A 181 7.56 19.08 7.65
CA SER A 181 7.85 18.71 9.03
C SER A 181 7.77 17.20 9.27
N SER A 182 6.95 16.51 8.49
CA SER A 182 6.83 15.06 8.56
C SER A 182 8.03 14.34 7.95
N ARG A 183 8.91 15.03 7.21
CA ARG A 183 10.06 14.45 6.49
C ARG A 183 9.62 13.40 5.46
N VAL A 184 8.72 13.76 4.56
CA VAL A 184 8.32 12.90 3.44
C VAL A 184 9.51 12.78 2.48
N THR A 185 9.98 11.57 2.21
CA THR A 185 11.18 11.32 1.39
C THR A 185 10.93 11.75 -0.05
N ILE A 186 11.88 12.50 -0.62
CA ILE A 186 11.94 12.79 -2.06
C ILE A 186 12.65 11.60 -2.72
N PRO A 187 11.97 10.79 -3.55
CA PRO A 187 12.65 9.70 -4.26
C PRO A 187 13.61 10.27 -5.30
N SER A 188 14.70 9.54 -5.60
CA SER A 188 15.60 9.91 -6.70
C SER A 188 15.13 9.37 -8.05
N HIS A 189 14.37 8.27 -8.05
CA HIS A 189 13.86 7.62 -9.26
C HIS A 189 12.42 7.16 -9.10
N LEU A 190 11.71 7.15 -10.22
CA LEU A 190 10.34 6.69 -10.37
C LEU A 190 10.34 5.49 -11.33
N PHE A 191 9.44 4.54 -11.09
CA PHE A 191 9.27 3.40 -11.98
C PHE A 191 7.81 3.11 -12.28
N LYS A 192 7.55 2.59 -13.48
CA LYS A 192 6.26 2.01 -13.86
C LYS A 192 6.50 0.69 -14.59
N LEU A 193 6.21 -0.42 -13.93
CA LEU A 193 6.28 -1.78 -14.48
C LEU A 193 4.91 -2.15 -15.08
N VAL A 194 4.90 -2.55 -16.34
CA VAL A 194 3.70 -2.96 -17.07
C VAL A 194 3.82 -4.45 -17.39
N TYR A 195 2.77 -5.22 -17.09
CA TYR A 195 2.68 -6.64 -17.38
C TYR A 195 1.43 -6.96 -18.19
N ASP A 196 1.63 -7.54 -19.37
CA ASP A 196 0.58 -8.10 -20.23
C ASP A 196 0.63 -9.64 -20.14
N PRO A 197 -0.30 -10.28 -19.40
CA PRO A 197 -0.39 -11.73 -19.32
C PRO A 197 -0.72 -12.39 -20.67
N GLY A 198 -1.54 -11.74 -21.50
CA GLY A 198 -1.95 -12.26 -22.81
C GLY A 198 -0.78 -12.41 -23.78
N LYS A 199 0.27 -11.61 -23.61
CA LYS A 199 1.54 -11.73 -24.34
C LYS A 199 2.68 -12.33 -23.53
N ASN A 200 2.45 -12.63 -22.25
CA ASN A 200 3.49 -13.04 -21.31
C ASN A 200 4.71 -12.10 -21.38
N LEU A 201 4.46 -10.79 -21.33
CA LEU A 201 5.45 -9.74 -21.54
C LEU A 201 5.41 -8.73 -20.39
N ALA A 202 6.59 -8.35 -19.88
CA ALA A 202 6.73 -7.27 -18.92
C ALA A 202 7.89 -6.33 -19.30
N TRP A 203 7.71 -5.04 -19.03
CA TRP A 203 8.76 -4.01 -19.16
C TRP A 203 8.54 -2.92 -18.11
N ALA A 204 9.59 -2.19 -17.73
CA ALA A 204 9.47 -1.08 -16.81
C ALA A 204 10.06 0.21 -17.37
N TYR A 205 9.38 1.33 -17.13
CA TYR A 205 9.95 2.66 -17.24
C TYR A 205 10.78 2.93 -15.98
N TRP A 206 11.94 3.58 -16.14
CA TRP A 206 12.84 3.97 -15.04
C TRP A 206 13.34 5.38 -15.28
N ILE A 207 12.82 6.35 -14.52
CA ILE A 207 13.01 7.78 -14.80
C ILE A 207 13.53 8.48 -13.54
N GLU A 208 14.52 9.36 -13.70
CA GLU A 208 15.01 10.22 -12.61
C GLU A 208 13.92 11.20 -12.16
N ASN A 209 13.82 11.47 -10.86
CA ASN A 209 12.88 12.44 -10.30
C ASN A 209 13.49 13.85 -10.29
N THR A 210 13.83 14.37 -11.47
CA THR A 210 14.41 15.70 -11.68
C THR A 210 13.63 16.47 -12.73
N ASN A 211 13.80 17.79 -12.79
CA ASN A 211 13.14 18.59 -13.81
C ASN A 211 13.77 18.44 -15.20
N GLU A 212 15.01 17.95 -15.23
CA GLU A 212 15.84 17.74 -16.41
C GLU A 212 15.76 16.30 -16.94
N ALA A 213 14.99 15.44 -16.27
CA ALA A 213 14.86 14.03 -16.56
C ALA A 213 14.58 13.76 -18.05
N GLN A 214 15.29 12.78 -18.60
CA GLN A 214 15.17 12.35 -19.99
C GLN A 214 14.63 10.93 -20.07
N MET A 215 13.99 10.60 -21.19
CA MET A 215 13.51 9.25 -21.43
C MET A 215 14.71 8.33 -21.72
N SER A 216 14.67 7.15 -21.10
CA SER A 216 15.49 6.00 -21.47
C SER A 216 14.60 4.91 -22.08
N PRO A 217 15.18 3.96 -22.85
CA PRO A 217 14.46 2.75 -23.23
C PRO A 217 13.95 2.00 -22.00
N PRO A 218 12.79 1.34 -22.07
CA PRO A 218 12.30 0.51 -20.96
C PRO A 218 13.29 -0.59 -20.57
N ILE A 219 13.37 -0.86 -19.27
CA ILE A 219 14.22 -1.91 -18.69
C ILE A 219 13.46 -3.23 -18.56
N SER A 220 14.21 -4.32 -18.42
CA SER A 220 13.67 -5.66 -18.24
C SER A 220 13.03 -5.89 -16.87
N TYR A 221 12.23 -6.95 -16.75
CA TYR A 221 11.70 -7.40 -15.46
C TYR A 221 12.80 -7.70 -14.44
N GLN A 222 13.85 -8.41 -14.87
CA GLN A 222 14.98 -8.75 -13.98
C GLN A 222 15.69 -7.50 -13.48
N GLU A 223 15.85 -6.49 -14.34
CA GLU A 223 16.52 -5.26 -13.97
C GLU A 223 15.69 -4.43 -12.98
N ILE A 224 14.37 -4.33 -13.14
CA ILE A 224 13.55 -3.60 -12.16
C ILE A 224 13.53 -4.31 -10.79
N VAL A 225 13.48 -5.65 -10.76
CA VAL A 225 13.60 -6.44 -9.52
C VAL A 225 14.94 -6.15 -8.83
N GLN A 226 16.04 -6.12 -9.58
CA GLN A 226 17.37 -5.80 -9.03
C GLN A 226 17.46 -4.37 -8.50
N LYS A 227 16.92 -3.38 -9.23
CA LYS A 227 16.99 -1.96 -8.82
C LYS A 227 16.10 -1.63 -7.64
N THR A 228 14.97 -2.31 -7.49
CA THR A 228 13.99 -2.02 -6.43
C THR A 228 14.11 -2.96 -5.23
N GLY A 229 14.67 -4.15 -5.41
CA GLY A 229 14.63 -5.21 -4.40
C GLY A 229 13.23 -5.81 -4.19
N ILE A 230 12.28 -5.54 -5.09
CA ILE A 230 10.91 -6.04 -5.04
C ILE A 230 10.78 -7.20 -6.05
N ASP A 231 10.41 -8.38 -5.58
CA ASP A 231 9.95 -9.46 -6.47
C ASP A 231 8.44 -9.32 -6.65
N PHE A 232 8.01 -8.97 -7.87
CA PHE A 232 6.60 -8.74 -8.20
C PHE A 232 5.84 -10.05 -8.50
N HIS A 233 6.53 -11.20 -8.46
CA HIS A 233 5.96 -12.53 -8.73
C HIS A 233 5.19 -12.62 -10.05
N LEU A 234 5.67 -11.94 -11.09
CA LEU A 234 5.05 -12.01 -12.42
C LEU A 234 5.27 -13.41 -13.04
N PRO A 235 4.22 -14.09 -13.52
CA PRO A 235 4.31 -15.43 -14.08
C PRO A 235 4.81 -15.36 -15.53
N LEU A 236 6.07 -14.97 -15.70
CA LEU A 236 6.74 -14.86 -16.99
C LEU A 236 7.39 -16.19 -17.37
N ASN A 237 7.08 -16.71 -18.56
CA ASN A 237 7.87 -17.77 -19.20
C ASN A 237 9.22 -17.21 -19.69
N LEU A 238 10.14 -16.98 -18.77
CA LEU A 238 11.50 -16.61 -19.07
C LEU A 238 12.21 -17.87 -19.62
N GLY A 239 12.31 -17.98 -20.95
CA GLY A 239 13.09 -19.04 -21.59
C GLY A 239 14.47 -19.15 -20.95
N VAL A 240 14.95 -20.39 -20.77
CA VAL A 240 16.14 -20.78 -19.99
C VAL A 240 17.36 -19.88 -20.26
N ALA A 241 17.47 -18.79 -19.52
CA ALA A 241 18.66 -17.95 -19.36
C ALA A 241 18.42 -16.94 -18.23
N ALA A 242 18.15 -17.42 -17.02
CA ALA A 242 18.19 -16.58 -15.82
C ALA A 242 19.10 -17.21 -14.77
N SER A 243 20.22 -16.53 -14.59
CA SER A 243 21.29 -16.66 -13.61
C SER A 243 20.88 -17.19 -12.23
N LYS A 244 21.72 -18.08 -11.69
CA LYS A 244 21.77 -18.48 -10.27
C LYS A 244 21.62 -17.26 -9.35
N ALA A 245 20.60 -17.29 -8.50
CA ALA A 245 20.49 -16.41 -7.35
C ALA A 245 21.68 -16.66 -6.39
N ILE A 246 22.36 -15.58 -5.99
CA ILE A 246 23.37 -15.61 -4.93
C ILE A 246 22.63 -15.56 -3.59
N SER A 247 22.63 -16.68 -2.88
CA SER A 247 22.23 -16.74 -1.48
C SER A 247 23.44 -16.43 -0.60
N SER A 248 23.48 -15.26 0.04
CA SER A 248 24.36 -15.00 1.18
C SER A 248 23.54 -14.65 2.40
N GLU A 249 23.53 -15.56 3.38
CA GLU A 249 22.91 -15.39 4.69
C GLU A 249 23.64 -14.31 5.48
N VAL A 250 22.96 -13.22 5.80
CA VAL A 250 23.40 -12.25 6.82
C VAL A 250 22.58 -12.50 8.09
N LYS A 251 23.26 -12.93 9.17
CA LYS A 251 22.66 -13.06 10.50
C LYS A 251 22.42 -11.67 11.09
N LEU A 252 21.17 -11.27 11.28
CA LEU A 252 20.82 -10.12 12.12
C LEU A 252 19.65 -10.44 13.07
N SER A 253 19.75 -9.91 14.29
CA SER A 253 18.84 -10.13 15.42
C SER A 253 17.45 -9.54 15.19
N LYS A 254 16.42 -10.34 15.49
CA LYS A 254 15.00 -10.09 15.25
C LYS A 254 14.40 -9.12 16.27
N ALA A 255 13.86 -7.99 15.81
CA ALA A 255 12.78 -7.28 16.51
C ALA A 255 11.49 -7.48 15.70
N ARG A 256 10.51 -8.20 16.27
CA ARG A 256 9.18 -8.36 15.67
C ARG A 256 8.35 -7.13 16.07
N MET A 257 7.88 -6.34 15.12
CA MET A 257 6.86 -5.30 15.37
C MET A 257 5.58 -5.75 14.68
N GLY A 258 4.48 -5.92 15.43
CA GLY A 258 3.20 -6.33 14.85
C GLY A 258 2.58 -5.31 13.88
N GLY A 259 1.80 -5.82 12.92
CA GLY A 259 1.10 -5.06 11.87
C GLY A 259 -0.16 -4.35 12.40
N TRP A 260 -0.87 -3.59 11.55
CA TRP A 260 -2.12 -2.93 11.93
C TRP A 260 -3.20 -3.12 10.85
N TYR A 261 -4.49 -3.15 11.22
CA TYR A 261 -5.61 -3.22 10.29
C TYR A 261 -6.82 -2.40 10.77
N PRO A 262 -7.61 -1.78 9.87
CA PRO A 262 -8.83 -1.06 10.23
C PRO A 262 -10.04 -1.99 10.36
N VAL A 263 -10.96 -1.67 11.27
CA VAL A 263 -12.31 -2.26 11.34
C VAL A 263 -13.33 -1.12 11.27
N PHE A 264 -14.15 -1.13 10.22
CA PHE A 264 -15.13 -0.07 9.96
C PHE A 264 -16.49 -0.36 10.61
N PHE A 265 -17.06 0.66 11.24
CA PHE A 265 -18.38 0.67 11.86
C PHE A 265 -19.22 1.82 11.30
N ASP A 266 -20.10 1.52 10.35
CA ASP A 266 -21.12 2.46 9.86
C ASP A 266 -22.25 2.62 10.88
N GLU A 267 -22.53 1.53 11.61
CA GLU A 267 -23.42 1.44 12.75
C GLU A 267 -22.83 0.50 13.82
N TYR A 268 -23.49 0.41 14.97
CA TYR A 268 -23.05 -0.51 16.03
C TYR A 268 -23.25 -1.97 15.57
N SER A 269 -22.15 -2.72 15.49
CA SER A 269 -22.15 -4.13 15.09
C SER A 269 -21.57 -5.01 16.19
N PRO A 270 -22.41 -5.78 16.92
CA PRO A 270 -21.95 -6.73 17.94
C PRO A 270 -20.97 -7.75 17.36
N THR A 271 -21.25 -8.29 16.18
CA THR A 271 -20.41 -9.32 15.55
C THR A 271 -18.98 -8.83 15.27
N LYS A 272 -18.82 -7.64 14.68
CA LYS A 272 -17.49 -7.04 14.42
C LYS A 272 -16.74 -6.76 15.72
N LEU A 273 -17.48 -6.31 16.74
CA LEU A 273 -16.94 -6.00 18.06
C LEU A 273 -16.48 -7.26 18.79
N ASP A 274 -17.27 -8.34 18.77
CA ASP A 274 -16.95 -9.61 19.41
C ASP A 274 -15.72 -10.27 18.77
N GLN A 275 -15.61 -10.23 17.44
CA GLN A 275 -14.42 -10.70 16.73
C GLN A 275 -13.15 -9.94 17.15
N LEU A 276 -13.27 -8.61 17.29
CA LEU A 276 -12.17 -7.77 17.75
C LEU A 276 -11.81 -8.08 19.20
N ILE A 277 -12.79 -8.19 20.10
CA ILE A 277 -12.60 -8.55 21.50
C ILE A 277 -11.93 -9.93 21.65
N ASN A 278 -12.36 -10.92 20.86
CA ASN A 278 -11.76 -12.25 20.87
C ASN A 278 -10.29 -12.20 20.44
N SER A 279 -9.97 -11.42 19.40
CA SER A 279 -8.59 -11.22 18.94
C SER A 279 -7.70 -10.59 20.04
N ILE A 280 -8.26 -9.68 20.85
CA ILE A 280 -7.56 -9.09 22.00
C ILE A 280 -7.34 -10.14 23.09
N LYS A 281 -8.37 -10.94 23.43
CA LYS A 281 -8.30 -11.99 24.46
C LYS A 281 -7.31 -13.10 24.09
N GLU A 282 -7.16 -13.39 22.81
CA GLU A 282 -6.15 -14.32 22.29
C GLU A 282 -4.72 -13.73 22.29
N GLY A 283 -4.56 -12.50 22.75
CA GLY A 283 -3.26 -11.84 22.85
C GLY A 283 -2.71 -11.39 21.50
N ARG A 284 -3.52 -11.37 20.44
CA ARG A 284 -3.07 -10.97 19.09
C ARG A 284 -2.98 -9.46 18.92
N VAL A 285 -3.63 -8.68 19.78
CA VAL A 285 -3.73 -7.21 19.66
C VAL A 285 -2.87 -6.51 20.72
N ALA A 286 -2.09 -5.51 20.31
CA ALA A 286 -1.21 -4.69 21.13
C ALA A 286 -1.87 -3.37 21.59
N SER A 287 -2.63 -2.72 20.72
CA SER A 287 -3.31 -1.44 20.99
C SER A 287 -4.42 -1.20 19.98
N ILE A 288 -5.38 -0.33 20.30
CA ILE A 288 -6.45 0.09 19.40
C ILE A 288 -6.61 1.60 19.46
N GLU A 289 -6.73 2.25 18.31
CA GLU A 289 -7.13 3.65 18.18
C GLU A 289 -8.46 3.72 17.42
N ILE A 290 -9.47 4.36 17.98
CA ILE A 290 -10.78 4.54 17.35
C ILE A 290 -10.84 5.95 16.78
N GLN A 291 -10.90 6.03 15.46
CA GLN A 291 -11.02 7.27 14.71
C GLN A 291 -12.47 7.53 14.30
N TYR A 292 -12.90 8.80 14.38
CA TYR A 292 -14.26 9.21 13.99
C TYR A 292 -14.29 10.65 13.48
N ASP A 293 -15.28 11.00 12.66
CA ASP A 293 -15.56 12.39 12.27
C ASP A 293 -16.68 12.97 13.15
N ARG A 294 -17.95 12.69 12.84
CA ARG A 294 -19.12 13.24 13.56
C ARG A 294 -19.76 12.28 14.55
N ASN A 295 -19.52 10.98 14.43
CA ASN A 295 -20.18 9.96 15.25
C ASN A 295 -19.39 9.62 16.53
N SER A 296 -19.26 10.60 17.41
CA SER A 296 -18.60 10.42 18.72
C SER A 296 -19.28 9.36 19.58
N ASP A 297 -20.61 9.27 19.50
CA ASP A 297 -21.39 8.35 20.33
C ASP A 297 -21.09 6.90 20.00
N LEU A 298 -21.03 6.55 18.70
CA LEU A 298 -20.64 5.21 18.27
C LEU A 298 -19.18 4.91 18.64
N ALA A 299 -18.28 5.88 18.45
CA ALA A 299 -16.87 5.73 18.80
C ALA A 299 -16.68 5.44 20.29
N GLN A 300 -17.36 6.20 21.14
CA GLN A 300 -17.31 6.03 22.59
C GLN A 300 -17.97 4.72 23.03
N LYS A 301 -19.09 4.34 22.40
CA LYS A 301 -19.74 3.05 22.66
C LYS A 301 -18.82 1.87 22.34
N ILE A 302 -18.13 1.90 21.20
CA ILE A 302 -17.15 0.85 20.83
C ILE A 302 -15.99 0.83 21.83
N ALA A 303 -15.44 2.01 22.17
CA ALA A 303 -14.32 2.13 23.10
C ALA A 303 -14.64 1.54 24.49
N VAL A 304 -15.82 1.89 25.04
CA VAL A 304 -16.29 1.41 26.35
C VAL A 304 -16.49 -0.10 26.34
N GLN A 305 -17.03 -0.66 25.26
CA GLN A 305 -17.23 -2.11 25.17
C GLN A 305 -15.91 -2.88 25.11
N ILE A 306 -14.93 -2.39 24.34
CA ILE A 306 -13.59 -2.99 24.31
C ILE A 306 -12.92 -2.89 25.68
N GLY A 307 -12.95 -1.71 26.31
CA GLY A 307 -12.31 -1.46 27.61
C GLY A 307 -12.95 -2.20 28.79
N SER A 308 -14.26 -2.49 28.72
CA SER A 308 -14.95 -3.25 29.77
C SER A 308 -14.72 -4.77 29.67
N GLN A 309 -14.33 -5.28 28.50
CA GLN A 309 -14.18 -6.71 28.25
C GLN A 309 -12.73 -7.17 28.02
N THR A 310 -11.78 -6.24 27.99
CA THR A 310 -10.37 -6.53 27.68
C THR A 310 -9.41 -5.68 28.50
N SER A 311 -8.12 -6.01 28.45
CA SER A 311 -7.06 -5.22 29.10
C SER A 311 -6.58 -4.03 28.24
N ILE A 312 -7.17 -3.80 27.06
CA ILE A 312 -6.79 -2.70 26.17
C ILE A 312 -7.77 -1.55 26.36
N THR A 313 -7.24 -0.35 26.61
CA THR A 313 -8.00 0.90 26.58
C THR A 313 -7.81 1.55 25.22
N PRO A 314 -8.83 1.59 24.33
CA PRO A 314 -8.69 2.24 23.04
C PRO A 314 -8.49 3.76 23.20
N SER A 315 -7.59 4.35 22.40
CA SER A 315 -7.54 5.81 22.24
C SER A 315 -8.66 6.28 21.32
N LEU A 316 -9.16 7.50 21.52
CA LEU A 316 -10.13 8.14 20.62
C LEU A 316 -9.43 9.27 19.87
N LEU A 317 -9.62 9.33 18.54
CA LEU A 317 -9.09 10.41 17.70
C LEU A 317 -10.19 10.95 16.79
N GLN A 318 -10.58 12.20 16.99
CA GLN A 318 -11.48 12.88 16.05
C GLN A 318 -10.67 13.38 14.85
N SER A 319 -11.10 13.03 13.64
CA SER A 319 -10.50 13.47 12.38
C SER A 319 -11.59 13.77 11.37
N SER A 320 -11.85 15.06 11.16
CA SER A 320 -12.86 15.54 10.21
C SER A 320 -12.19 16.00 8.91
N PRO A 321 -12.53 15.41 7.74
CA PRO A 321 -12.15 16.02 6.48
C PRO A 321 -12.82 17.40 6.34
N PRO A 322 -12.15 18.39 5.71
CA PRO A 322 -12.72 19.72 5.51
C PRO A 322 -13.99 19.65 4.64
N ASP A 323 -14.93 20.56 4.89
CA ASP A 323 -16.18 20.64 4.13
C ASP A 323 -15.92 20.92 2.65
N SER A 324 -16.59 20.16 1.79
CA SER A 324 -16.51 20.26 0.34
C SER A 324 -17.92 20.28 -0.22
N ALA A 325 -18.25 21.31 -1.01
CA ALA A 325 -19.59 21.48 -1.58
C ALA A 325 -19.99 20.38 -2.57
N THR A 326 -19.01 19.57 -3.02
CA THR A 326 -19.20 18.53 -4.05
C THR A 326 -18.93 17.12 -3.53
N VAL A 327 -18.56 16.95 -2.26
CA VAL A 327 -18.20 15.64 -1.71
C VAL A 327 -19.00 15.35 -0.44
N THR A 328 -19.75 14.26 -0.49
CA THR A 328 -20.38 13.68 0.69
C THR A 328 -19.41 12.68 1.30
N TYR A 329 -18.76 13.06 2.39
CA TYR A 329 -17.96 12.12 3.18
C TYR A 329 -18.89 11.26 4.03
N GLU A 330 -18.49 10.01 4.28
CA GLU A 330 -19.13 9.16 5.29
C GLU A 330 -18.76 9.63 6.70
N ARG A 331 -19.32 10.78 7.10
CA ARG A 331 -18.98 11.46 8.36
C ARG A 331 -19.43 10.74 9.62
N ASN A 332 -20.30 9.75 9.46
CA ASN A 332 -20.85 8.99 10.56
C ASN A 332 -20.14 7.65 10.78
N ARG A 333 -19.19 7.26 9.92
CA ARG A 333 -18.40 6.05 10.07
C ARG A 333 -17.36 6.21 11.17
N VAL A 334 -17.21 5.17 11.97
CA VAL A 334 -16.14 5.02 12.98
C VAL A 334 -15.17 3.93 12.53
N THR A 335 -13.87 4.16 12.70
CA THR A 335 -12.83 3.19 12.31
C THR A 335 -12.00 2.80 13.52
N ALA A 336 -11.97 1.52 13.88
CA ALA A 336 -11.03 1.00 14.88
C ALA A 336 -9.73 0.55 14.19
N ILE A 337 -8.64 1.25 14.42
CA ILE A 337 -7.29 0.93 13.95
C ILE A 337 -6.64 -0.01 14.98
N VAL A 338 -6.46 -1.27 14.61
CA VAL A 338 -6.04 -2.36 15.50
C VAL A 338 -4.57 -2.69 15.29
N ARG A 339 -3.74 -2.58 16.32
CA ARG A 339 -2.33 -3.04 16.30
C ARG A 339 -2.28 -4.49 16.68
N SER A 340 -1.63 -5.31 15.89
CA SER A 340 -1.27 -6.66 16.26
C SER A 340 0.01 -6.68 17.09
N LYS A 341 0.21 -7.68 17.95
CA LYS A 341 1.45 -7.87 18.71
C LYS A 341 2.59 -8.44 17.85
#